data_AF-A0A953WH50-F1
#
_entry.id   AF-A0A953WH50-F1
#
_cell.length_a   1.000
_cell.length_b   1.000
_cell.length_c   1.000
_cell.angle_alpha   90.00
_cell.angle_beta   90.00
_cell.angle_gamma   90.00
#
_symmetry.space_group_name_H-M   'P 1'
#
loop_
_entity.id
_entity.type
_entity.pdbx_description
1 polymer ?
#
loop_
_entity_poly.entity_id
_entity_poly.type
_entity_poly.pdbx_seq_one_letter_code
_entity_poly.pdbx_strand_id
1 'polypeptide(L)'
;YSRYGSGQETQVYIYGRLDMSPTIVPAGVGFAWNLSGYLLTPFLEKASPEVRARMYKRVIDELNTTFASHYTKTISLAEALDLETLHAYNAKATGEKYLINPSL
;
A
#
# COMPACT_ATOMS: atom_id res chain seq x y z
N TYR A 1 34.14 5.94 -15.08
CA TYR A 1 33.98 6.21 -13.63
C TYR A 1 33.35 7.58 -13.47
N SER A 2 32.16 7.68 -12.85
CA SER A 2 31.49 8.95 -12.56
C SER A 2 31.79 9.36 -11.12
N ARG A 3 32.17 10.62 -10.90
CA ARG A 3 32.43 11.17 -9.55
C ARG A 3 31.16 11.25 -8.69
N TYR A 4 29.99 11.27 -9.33
CA TYR A 4 28.70 11.50 -8.68
C TYR A 4 27.83 10.22 -8.61
N GLY A 5 28.39 9.06 -8.95
CA GLY A 5 27.65 7.81 -9.04
C GLY A 5 26.89 7.64 -10.36
N SER A 6 25.83 6.82 -10.35
CA SER A 6 24.97 6.59 -11.52
C SER A 6 24.28 7.89 -11.95
N GLY A 7 24.26 8.17 -13.25
CA GLY A 7 23.45 9.26 -13.82
C GLY A 7 22.00 8.84 -14.12
N GLN A 8 21.62 7.60 -13.78
CA GLN A 8 20.26 7.11 -13.99
C GLN A 8 19.33 7.67 -12.92
N GLU A 9 18.32 8.41 -13.35
CA GLU A 9 17.31 8.97 -12.47
C GLU A 9 16.51 7.85 -11.77
N THR A 10 16.42 7.93 -10.46
CA THR A 10 15.70 6.94 -9.63
C THR A 10 14.58 7.60 -8.83
N GLN A 11 13.37 7.07 -8.95
CA GLN A 11 12.21 7.55 -8.19
C GLN A 11 11.84 6.58 -7.07
N VAL A 12 11.77 7.08 -5.84
CA VAL A 12 11.24 6.35 -4.68
C VAL A 12 9.87 6.93 -4.32
N TYR A 13 8.89 6.05 -4.11
CA TYR A 13 7.55 6.42 -3.66
C TYR A 13 7.27 5.83 -2.28
N ILE A 14 6.90 6.68 -1.32
CA ILE A 14 6.34 6.25 -0.04
C ILE A 14 4.82 6.19 -0.21
N TYR A 15 4.26 4.97 -0.26
CA TYR A 15 2.81 4.73 -0.45
C TYR A 15 2.08 4.31 0.84
N GLY A 16 2.80 4.23 1.96
CA GLY A 16 2.28 3.87 3.27
C GLY A 16 3.35 4.04 4.34
N ARG A 17 2.95 3.95 5.62
CA ARG A 17 3.86 4.01 6.77
C ARG A 17 3.50 2.91 7.76
N LEU A 18 4.35 1.87 7.80
CA LEU A 18 4.37 0.91 8.91
C LEU A 18 5.30 1.40 10.01
N ASP A 19 6.41 2.03 9.63
CA ASP A 19 7.30 2.75 10.53
C ASP A 19 6.96 4.25 10.55
N MET A 20 6.78 4.77 11.76
CA MET A 20 6.44 6.17 12.02
C MET A 20 7.66 7.03 12.37
N SER A 21 8.87 6.44 12.44
CA SER A 21 10.11 7.18 12.61
C SER A 21 10.35 8.16 11.45
N PRO A 22 11.23 9.16 11.62
CA PRO A 22 11.65 10.03 10.52
C PRO A 22 12.21 9.24 9.33
N THR A 23 11.91 9.68 8.11
CA THR A 23 12.56 9.15 6.91
C THR A 23 13.98 9.68 6.83
N ILE A 24 14.97 8.78 6.79
CA ILE A 24 16.39 9.14 6.74
C ILE A 24 16.94 8.78 5.36
N VAL A 25 17.53 9.77 4.66
CA VAL A 25 18.27 9.54 3.41
C VAL A 25 19.75 9.88 3.62
N PRO A 26 20.68 8.92 3.49
CA PRO A 26 22.09 9.17 3.73
C PRO A 26 22.74 9.92 2.56
N ALA A 27 23.80 10.70 2.84
CA ALA A 27 24.48 11.52 1.84
C ALA A 27 25.18 10.74 0.70
N GLY A 28 25.29 9.41 0.81
CA GLY A 28 25.97 8.54 -0.15
C GLY A 28 25.13 8.02 -1.32
N VAL A 29 23.85 8.40 -1.44
CA VAL A 29 22.95 7.89 -2.49
C VAL A 29 23.12 8.58 -3.86
N GLY A 30 24.06 9.52 -3.97
CA GLY A 30 24.24 10.33 -5.18
C GLY A 30 23.20 11.44 -5.31
N PHE A 31 23.06 11.97 -6.53
CA PHE A 31 22.24 13.18 -6.79
C PHE A 31 21.15 13.00 -7.87
N ALA A 32 21.15 11.90 -8.61
CA ALA A 32 20.16 11.61 -9.65
C ALA A 32 18.98 10.80 -9.09
N TRP A 33 18.25 11.36 -8.13
CA TRP A 33 17.09 10.69 -7.52
C TRP A 33 16.03 11.66 -7.00
N ASN A 34 14.82 11.15 -6.87
CA ASN A 34 13.66 11.84 -6.30
C ASN A 34 12.96 10.97 -5.25
N LEU A 35 12.36 11.61 -4.24
CA LEU A 35 11.53 10.97 -3.22
C LEU A 35 10.21 11.73 -3.09
N SER A 36 9.10 11.01 -3.19
CA SER A 36 7.76 11.61 -3.04
C SER A 36 6.77 10.63 -2.43
N GLY A 37 5.65 11.18 -1.94
CA GLY A 37 4.51 10.38 -1.53
C GLY A 37 3.72 9.87 -2.74
N TYR A 38 3.09 8.71 -2.59
CA TYR A 38 2.15 8.18 -3.58
C TYR A 38 0.81 7.87 -2.93
N LEU A 39 -0.27 8.29 -3.57
CA LEU A 39 -1.64 7.98 -3.17
C LEU A 39 -2.42 7.47 -4.38
N LEU A 40 -3.18 6.40 -4.18
CA LEU A 40 -3.96 5.78 -5.26
C LEU A 40 -5.04 6.71 -5.80
N THR A 41 -5.84 7.35 -4.93
CA THR A 41 -6.96 8.21 -5.37
C THR A 41 -6.49 9.39 -6.24
N PRO A 42 -5.49 10.19 -5.82
CA PRO A 42 -4.95 11.26 -6.68
C PRO A 42 -4.32 10.75 -7.99
N PHE A 43 -3.74 9.54 -8.00
CA PHE A 43 -3.28 8.92 -9.23
C PHE A 43 -4.45 8.60 -10.17
N LEU A 44 -5.53 7.99 -9.66
CA LEU A 44 -6.72 7.65 -10.45
C LEU A 44 -7.45 8.90 -10.97
N GLU A 45 -7.44 10.01 -10.23
CA GLU A 45 -7.98 11.29 -10.69
C GLU A 45 -7.23 11.84 -11.91
N LYS A 46 -5.90 11.68 -11.92
CA LYS A 46 -5.02 12.10 -13.02
C LYS A 46 -5.01 11.12 -14.19
N ALA A 47 -5.26 9.84 -13.92
CA ALA A 47 -5.26 8.80 -14.94
C ALA A 47 -6.43 9.00 -15.92
N SER A 48 -6.18 8.70 -17.19
CA SER A 48 -7.23 8.77 -18.20
C SER A 48 -8.36 7.77 -17.90
N PRO A 49 -9.60 8.02 -18.33
CA PRO A 49 -10.71 7.08 -18.18
C PRO A 49 -10.38 5.67 -18.67
N GLU A 50 -9.64 5.56 -19.77
CA GLU A 50 -9.25 4.28 -20.37
C GLU A 50 -8.24 3.53 -19.49
N VAL A 51 -7.25 4.25 -18.92
CA VAL A 51 -6.28 3.64 -17.98
C VAL A 51 -7.01 3.08 -16.77
N ARG A 52 -7.91 3.86 -16.17
CA ARG A 52 -8.71 3.40 -15.03
C ARG A 52 -9.54 2.18 -15.39
N ALA A 53 -10.28 2.22 -16.49
CA ALA A 53 -11.14 1.12 -16.93
C ALA A 53 -10.33 -0.17 -17.13
N ARG A 54 -9.13 -0.09 -17.72
CA ARG A 54 -8.23 -1.26 -17.84
C ARG A 54 -7.78 -1.81 -16.48
N MET A 55 -7.44 -0.94 -15.53
CA MET A 55 -7.07 -1.36 -14.18
C MET A 55 -8.22 -2.09 -13.48
N TYR A 56 -9.43 -1.51 -13.48
CA TYR A 56 -10.61 -2.15 -12.90
C TYR A 56 -10.94 -3.48 -13.58
N LYS A 57 -10.90 -3.51 -14.92
CA LYS A 57 -11.15 -4.73 -15.68
C LYS A 57 -10.19 -5.85 -15.27
N ARG A 58 -8.89 -5.56 -15.19
CA ARG A 58 -7.90 -6.56 -14.78
C ARG A 58 -8.14 -7.07 -13.35
N VAL A 59 -8.51 -6.18 -12.42
CA VAL A 59 -8.84 -6.58 -11.05
C VAL A 59 -10.03 -7.53 -11.01
N ILE A 60 -11.08 -7.26 -11.82
CA ILE A 60 -12.24 -8.14 -11.93
C ILE A 60 -11.87 -9.48 -12.57
N ASP A 61 -11.14 -9.45 -13.68
CA ASP A 61 -10.75 -10.64 -14.45
C ASP A 61 -9.83 -11.58 -13.62
N GLU A 62 -9.02 -11.03 -12.71
CA GLU A 62 -8.05 -11.77 -11.89
C GLU A 62 -8.40 -11.75 -10.38
N LEU A 63 -9.67 -11.51 -10.03
CA LEU A 63 -10.11 -11.24 -8.65
C LEU A 63 -9.74 -12.36 -7.67
N ASN A 64 -9.90 -13.61 -8.11
CA ASN A 64 -9.65 -14.80 -7.29
C ASN A 64 -8.28 -15.44 -7.59
N THR A 65 -7.43 -14.79 -8.36
CA THR A 65 -6.07 -15.25 -8.68
C THR A 65 -5.04 -14.23 -8.23
N THR A 66 -4.56 -13.35 -9.11
CA THR A 66 -3.53 -12.35 -8.81
C THR A 66 -3.95 -11.41 -7.68
N PHE A 67 -5.25 -11.08 -7.59
CA PHE A 67 -5.79 -10.16 -6.57
C PHE A 67 -6.48 -10.86 -5.40
N ALA A 68 -6.33 -12.18 -5.26
CA ALA A 68 -6.91 -12.92 -4.15
C ALA A 68 -6.41 -12.40 -2.80
N SER A 69 -7.34 -12.13 -1.88
CA SER A 69 -7.03 -11.72 -0.51
C SER A 69 -7.35 -12.84 0.48
N HIS A 70 -6.45 -13.07 1.43
CA HIS A 70 -6.67 -13.94 2.57
C HIS A 70 -7.09 -13.13 3.79
N TYR A 71 -8.04 -13.66 4.56
CA TYR A 71 -8.50 -13.10 5.82
C TYR A 71 -8.40 -14.18 6.91
N THR A 72 -7.84 -13.80 8.04
CA THR A 72 -7.61 -14.67 9.19
C THR A 72 -8.88 -14.88 9.99
N LYS A 73 -9.70 -13.83 10.11
CA LYS A 73 -10.95 -13.85 10.83
C LYS A 73 -11.96 -12.92 10.15
N THR A 74 -13.22 -13.36 10.14
CA THR A 74 -14.37 -12.51 9.82
C THR A 74 -15.06 -12.14 11.12
N ILE A 75 -15.32 -10.85 11.34
CA ILE A 75 -15.88 -10.31 12.59
C ILE A 75 -17.09 -9.41 12.30
N SER A 76 -18.00 -9.30 13.27
CA SER A 76 -19.10 -8.32 13.27
C SER A 76 -18.59 -6.89 13.54
N LEU A 77 -19.47 -5.90 13.38
CA LEU A 77 -19.16 -4.52 13.74
C LEU A 77 -18.98 -4.36 15.27
N ALA A 78 -19.72 -5.12 16.07
CA ALA A 78 -19.58 -5.11 17.53
C ALA A 78 -18.25 -5.70 17.98
N GLU A 79 -17.81 -6.82 17.39
CA GLU A 79 -16.50 -7.41 17.64
C GLU A 79 -15.35 -6.48 17.18
N ALA A 80 -15.55 -5.65 16.16
CA ALA A 80 -14.54 -4.66 15.78
C ALA A 80 -14.29 -3.60 16.86
N LEU A 81 -15.21 -3.44 17.82
CA LEU A 81 -15.07 -2.53 18.96
C LEU A 81 -14.56 -3.23 20.23
N ASP A 82 -14.43 -4.56 20.20
CA ASP A 82 -13.82 -5.32 21.28
C ASP A 82 -12.31 -5.02 21.36
N LEU A 83 -11.82 -4.80 22.58
CA LEU A 83 -10.46 -4.31 22.81
C LEU A 83 -9.40 -5.33 22.38
N GLU A 84 -9.62 -6.62 22.66
CA GLU A 84 -8.69 -7.68 22.26
C GLU A 84 -8.63 -7.80 20.74
N THR A 85 -9.79 -7.77 20.08
CA THR A 85 -9.91 -7.80 18.62
C THR A 85 -9.23 -6.60 17.96
N LEU A 86 -9.42 -5.40 18.53
CA LEU A 86 -8.79 -4.17 18.05
C LEU A 86 -7.27 -4.22 18.13
N HIS A 87 -6.71 -4.69 19.24
CA HIS A 87 -5.27 -4.87 19.37
C HIS A 87 -4.71 -5.85 18.33
N ALA A 88 -5.41 -6.95 18.08
CA ALA A 88 -4.97 -7.96 17.12
C ALA A 88 -4.84 -7.39 15.70
N TYR A 89 -5.91 -6.81 15.12
CA TYR A 89 -5.81 -6.30 13.74
C TYR A 89 -5.01 -4.98 13.64
N ASN A 90 -4.86 -4.22 14.73
CA ASN A 90 -4.05 -3.00 14.72
C ASN A 90 -2.54 -3.29 14.61
N ALA A 91 -2.08 -4.48 14.98
CA ALA A 91 -0.70 -4.91 14.84
C ALA A 91 -0.20 -4.90 13.38
N LYS A 92 -1.11 -5.04 12.40
CA LYS A 92 -0.80 -5.06 10.94
C LYS A 92 0.25 -6.12 10.60
N ALA A 93 0.23 -7.24 11.32
CA ALA A 93 1.14 -8.35 11.10
C ALA A 93 0.85 -9.04 9.76
N THR A 94 1.88 -9.65 9.19
CA THR A 94 1.78 -10.39 7.93
C THR A 94 0.81 -11.56 8.09
N GLY A 95 -0.17 -11.65 7.19
CA GLY A 95 -1.14 -12.76 7.20
C GLY A 95 -2.26 -12.65 8.22
N GLU A 96 -2.35 -11.54 8.96
CA GLU A 96 -3.33 -11.32 10.04
C GLU A 96 -4.40 -10.27 9.66
N LYS A 97 -4.93 -10.36 8.44
CA LYS A 97 -5.96 -9.42 7.96
C LYS A 97 -7.35 -9.86 8.42
N TYR A 98 -8.12 -8.93 8.97
CA TYR A 98 -9.50 -9.17 9.41
C TYR A 98 -10.49 -8.66 8.35
N LEU A 99 -11.62 -9.35 8.22
CA LEU A 99 -12.77 -8.95 7.41
C LEU A 99 -13.92 -8.54 8.33
N ILE A 100 -14.42 -7.32 8.21
CA ILE A 100 -15.64 -6.91 8.94
C ILE A 100 -16.85 -7.25 8.05
N ASN A 101 -17.77 -8.04 8.59
CA ASN A 101 -19.07 -8.32 8.00
C ASN A 101 -20.17 -7.66 8.85
N PRO A 102 -20.77 -6.54 8.41
CA PRO A 102 -21.79 -5.82 9.16
C PRO A 102 -23.11 -6.59 9.39
N SER A 103 -23.33 -7.70 8.69
CA SER A 103 -24.55 -8.51 8.78
C SER A 103 -24.45 -9.69 9.76
N LEU A 104 -23.29 -9.91 10.38
CA LEU A 104 -23.12 -10.86 11.50
C LEU A 104 -23.71 -10.27 12.78
#